data_AF-A0A1B7W2T5-F1
#
_entry.id   AF-A0A1B7W2T5-F1
#
_cell.length_a   1.000
_cell.length_b   1.000
_cell.length_c   1.000
_cell.angle_alpha   90.00
_cell.angle_beta   90.00
_cell.angle_gamma   90.00
#
_symmetry.space_group_name_H-M   'P 1'
#
loop_
_entity.id
_entity.type
_entity.pdbx_description
1 polymer ?
#
loop_
_entity_poly.entity_id
_entity_poly.type
_entity_poly.pdbx_seq_one_letter_code
_entity_poly.pdbx_strand_id
1 'polypeptide(L)' 'MQTPDTKPGPYYVTAFLDGDATIYAMAGPYADHASALADVQRCRDIAISVDRKAIWAAFGTCRTPTYSHPGKLNQLG' A
#
# COMPACT_ATOMS: atom_id res chain seq x y z
N MET A 1 12.91 -8.19 8.19
CA MET A 1 12.16 -8.86 7.09
C MET A 1 10.83 -9.30 7.67
N GLN A 2 9.71 -8.84 7.11
CA GLN A 2 8.37 -9.30 7.52
C GLN A 2 8.10 -10.66 6.87
N THR A 3 7.55 -11.61 7.61
CA THR A 3 7.12 -12.91 7.06
C THR A 3 5.83 -12.72 6.26
N PRO A 4 5.78 -13.10 4.97
CA PRO A 4 4.56 -13.02 4.18
C PRO A 4 3.48 -13.98 4.73
N ASP A 5 2.30 -13.46 5.03
CA ASP A 5 1.05 -14.22 5.04
C ASP A 5 0.90 -15.10 3.79
N THR A 6 0.48 -16.35 3.99
CA THR A 6 0.31 -17.39 2.96
C THR A 6 -1.11 -17.44 2.40
N LYS A 7 -2.05 -16.68 2.95
CA LYS A 7 -3.42 -16.61 2.43
C LYS A 7 -3.43 -15.95 1.05
N PRO A 8 -4.34 -16.36 0.15
CA PRO A 8 -4.56 -15.63 -1.09
C PRO A 8 -5.13 -14.24 -0.79
N GLY A 9 -4.79 -13.28 -1.65
CA GLY A 9 -5.21 -11.89 -1.59
C GLY A 9 -6.73 -11.66 -1.70
N PRO A 10 -7.15 -10.42 -1.93
CA PRO A 10 -6.33 -9.29 -2.36
C PRO A 10 -5.52 -8.64 -1.22
N TYR A 11 -4.24 -8.36 -1.51
CA TYR A 11 -3.38 -7.51 -0.69
C TYR A 11 -3.24 -6.13 -1.33
N TYR A 12 -3.04 -5.12 -0.49
CA TYR A 12 -2.76 -3.75 -0.91
C TYR A 12 -1.57 -3.21 -0.16
N VAL A 13 -0.79 -2.35 -0.81
CA VAL A 13 0.11 -1.43 -0.10
C VAL A 13 -0.74 -0.30 0.48
N THR A 14 -0.59 -0.02 1.76
CA THR A 14 -1.34 1.02 2.46
C THR A 14 -0.42 2.10 2.99
N ALA A 15 -0.96 3.31 3.14
CA ALA A 15 -0.31 4.41 3.84
C ALA A 15 -1.30 5.11 4.78
N PHE A 16 -0.80 5.60 5.91
CA PHE A 16 -1.55 6.50 6.79
C PHE A 16 -0.60 7.54 7.38
N LEU A 17 -1.12 8.72 7.68
CA LEU A 17 -0.38 9.81 8.34
C LEU A 17 -0.71 9.80 9.83
N ASP A 18 0.27 10.12 10.67
CA ASP A 18 0.00 10.28 12.10
C ASP A 18 -1.00 11.42 12.32
N GLY A 19 -2.01 11.18 13.16
CA GLY A 19 -3.17 12.07 13.34
C GLY A 19 -4.26 12.01 12.26
N ASP A 20 -4.08 11.22 11.19
CA ASP A 20 -5.14 10.91 10.23
C ASP A 20 -5.72 9.51 10.55
N ALA A 21 -7.04 9.42 10.71
CA ALA A 21 -7.73 8.14 10.91
C ALA A 21 -7.89 7.36 9.59
N THR A 22 -7.54 7.97 8.46
CA THR A 22 -7.74 7.41 7.13
C THR A 22 -6.56 6.55 6.70
N ILE A 23 -6.85 5.29 6.35
CA ILE A 23 -5.90 4.41 5.68
C ILE A 23 -6.14 4.51 4.17
N TYR A 24 -5.09 4.87 3.43
CA TYR A 24 -5.13 4.95 1.97
C TYR A 24 -4.61 3.66 1.35
N ALA A 25 -5.38 3.05 0.45
CA ALA A 25 -4.87 2.03 -0.45
C ALA A 25 -4.01 2.70 -1.53
N MET A 26 -2.70 2.46 -1.49
CA MET A 26 -1.72 3.08 -2.38
C MET A 26 -1.50 2.24 -3.63
N ALA A 27 -1.35 0.93 -3.52
CA ALA A 27 -1.19 0.05 -4.68
C ALA A 27 -1.84 -1.32 -4.47
N GLY A 28 -2.14 -2.01 -5.56
CA GLY A 28 -2.86 -3.27 -5.59
C GLY A 28 -4.24 -3.16 -6.26
N PRO A 29 -5.05 -4.23 -6.26
CA PRO A 29 -4.85 -5.46 -5.50
C PRO A 29 -3.74 -6.37 -6.04
N TYR A 30 -2.96 -6.97 -5.14
CA TYR A 30 -2.02 -8.06 -5.42
C TYR A 30 -2.64 -9.40 -5.03
N ALA A 31 -2.31 -10.45 -5.79
CA ALA A 31 -2.79 -11.81 -5.53
C ALA A 31 -2.15 -12.44 -4.27
N ASP A 32 -0.93 -12.03 -3.93
CA ASP A 32 -0.17 -12.54 -2.79
C ASP A 32 0.50 -11.40 -2.00
N HIS A 33 0.85 -11.70 -0.75
CA HIS A 33 1.42 -10.72 0.16
C HIS A 33 2.88 -10.36 -0.18
N ALA A 34 3.65 -11.30 -0.74
CA ALA A 34 5.06 -11.07 -1.05
C ALA A 34 5.21 -10.01 -2.16
N SER A 35 4.35 -10.07 -3.18
CA SER A 35 4.23 -9.06 -4.22
C SER A 35 3.90 -7.67 -3.65
N ALA A 36 2.96 -7.59 -2.71
CA ALA A 36 2.64 -6.32 -2.05
C ALA A 36 3.83 -5.79 -1.23
N LEU A 37 4.54 -6.65 -0.48
CA LEU A 37 5.70 -6.26 0.31
C LEU A 37 6.87 -5.75 -0.55
N ALA A 38 7.11 -6.40 -1.69
CA ALA A 38 8.15 -5.98 -2.63
C ALA A 38 7.90 -4.57 -3.18
N ASP A 39 6.63 -4.16 -3.28
CA ASP A 39 6.23 -2.89 -3.87
C ASP A 39 6.11 -1.72 -2.87
N VAL A 40 6.22 -1.98 -1.55
CA VAL A 40 6.10 -0.95 -0.51
C VAL A 40 7.09 0.19 -0.71
N GLN A 41 8.37 -0.13 -0.96
CA GLN A 41 9.41 0.88 -1.13
C GLN A 41 9.16 1.74 -2.38
N ARG A 42 8.80 1.10 -3.51
CA ARG A 42 8.45 1.81 -4.74
C ARG A 42 7.25 2.74 -4.52
N CYS A 43 6.22 2.28 -3.82
CA CYS A 43 5.04 3.09 -3.52
C CYS A 43 5.39 4.31 -2.65
N ARG A 44 6.27 4.11 -1.66
CA ARG A 44 6.76 5.19 -0.80
C ARG A 44 7.51 6.24 -1.62
N ASP A 45 8.43 5.83 -2.49
CA ASP A 45 9.24 6.74 -3.29
C ASP A 45 8.36 7.57 -4.25
N ILE A 46 7.39 6.93 -4.91
CA ILE A 46 6.41 7.62 -5.77
C ILE A 46 5.56 8.59 -4.95
N ALA A 47 5.02 8.15 -3.80
CA ALA A 47 4.18 9.00 -2.96
C ALA A 47 4.93 10.25 -2.48
N ILE A 48 6.20 10.11 -2.09
CA ILE A 48 7.09 11.23 -1.70
C ILE A 48 7.34 12.17 -2.87
N SER A 49 7.49 11.65 -4.09
CA SER A 49 7.71 12.47 -5.29
C SER A 49 6.48 13.31 -5.66
N VAL A 50 5.27 12.81 -5.38
CA VAL A 50 4.00 13.48 -5.66
C VAL A 50 3.62 14.46 -4.54
N ASP A 51 3.72 14.02 -3.28
CA ASP A 51 3.48 14.84 -2.10
C ASP A 51 4.61 14.63 -1.08
N ARG A 52 5.42 15.69 -0.90
CA ARG A 52 6.55 15.64 0.03
C ARG A 52 6.13 15.40 1.49
N LYS A 53 4.86 15.61 1.87
CA LYS A 53 4.36 15.24 3.21
C LYS A 53 4.30 13.73 3.42
N ALA A 54 4.27 12.93 2.35
CA ALA A 54 4.29 11.48 2.42
C ALA A 54 5.58 10.92 3.04
N ILE A 55 6.65 11.72 3.19
CA ILE A 55 7.86 11.32 3.94
C ILE A 55 7.54 10.95 5.39
N TRP A 56 6.47 11.52 5.94
CA TRP A 56 6.00 11.31 7.32
C TRP A 56 4.92 10.23 7.42
N ALA A 57 4.46 9.68 6.30
CA ALA A 57 3.46 8.61 6.31
C ALA A 57 4.09 7.26 6.67
N ALA A 58 3.33 6.46 7.41
CA ALA A 58 3.65 5.07 7.67
C ALA A 58 3.11 4.20 6.54
N PHE A 59 3.99 3.43 5.89
CA PHE A 59 3.63 2.52 4.81
C PHE A 59 3.65 1.07 5.29
N GLY A 60 2.72 0.26 4.77
CA GLY A 60 2.62 -1.15 5.09
C GLY A 60 1.77 -1.90 4.07
N THR A 61 1.27 -3.07 4.48
CA THR A 61 0.40 -3.91 3.66
C THR A 61 -0.83 -4.32 4.44
N CYS A 62 -1.93 -4.53 3.73
CA CYS A 62 -3.18 -5.03 4.32
C CYS A 62 -3.85 -6.02 3.37
N ARG A 63 -4.42 -7.09 3.94
CA ARG A 63 -5.32 -8.00 3.24
C ARG A 63 -6.75 -7.53 3.47
N THR A 64 -7.46 -7.15 2.40
CA THR A 64 -8.86 -6.70 2.52
C THR A 64 -9.73 -7.24 1.39
N PRO A 65 -10.41 -8.39 1.60
CA PRO A 65 -11.23 -9.00 0.55
C PRO A 65 -12.50 -8.20 0.22
N THR A 66 -12.87 -7.23 1.04
CA THR A 66 -14.08 -6.41 0.86
C THR A 66 -13.82 -5.10 0.13
N TYR A 67 -12.54 -4.71 -0.06
CA TYR A 67 -12.18 -3.52 -0.83
C TYR A 67 -11.82 -3.91 -2.26
N SER A 68 -12.55 -3.34 -3.22
CA SER A 68 -12.46 -3.68 -4.65
C SER A 68 -11.88 -2.57 -5.54
N HIS A 69 -11.49 -1.44 -4.96
CA HIS A 69 -10.96 -0.31 -5.73
C HIS A 69 -9.44 -0.45 -5.92
N PRO A 70 -8.90 -0.07 -7.09
CA PRO A 70 -7.45 -0.05 -7.29
C PRO A 70 -6.79 0.95 -6.35
N GLY A 71 -5.55 0.66 -5.94
CA GLY A 71 -4.76 1.61 -5.15
C GLY A 71 -4.54 2.92 -5.91
N LYS A 72 -4.40 4.04 -5.18
CA LYS A 72 -4.24 5.38 -5.77
C LYS A 72 -3.09 5.50 -6.78
N LEU A 73 -2.00 4.76 -6.59
CA LEU A 73 -0.85 4.76 -7.49
C LEU A 73 -1.10 3.94 -8.77
N ASN A 74 -2.01 2.96 -8.74
CA ASN A 74 -2.44 2.25 -9.95
C ASN A 74 -3.28 3.15 -10.89
N GLN A 75 -3.68 4.34 -10.43
CA GLN A 75 -4.36 5.35 -11.26
C GLN A 75 -3.39 6.32 -11.93
N LEU A 76 -2.10 6.30 -11.58
CA LEU A 76 -1.08 7.23 -12.08
C LEU A 76 -0.26 6.69 -13.27
N GLY A 77 -0.51 5.45 -13.71
CA GLY A 77 0.17 4.81 -14.85
C GLY A 77 1.16 3.73 -14.45
#